data_AF-A0A1I8BYC3-F1
#
_entry.id   AF-A0A1I8BYC3-F1
#
_cell.length_a   1.000
_cell.length_b   1.000
_cell.length_c   1.000
_cell.angle_alpha   90.00
_cell.angle_beta   90.00
_cell.angle_gamma   90.00
#
_symmetry.space_group_name_H-M   'P 1'
#
loop_
_entity.id
_entity.type
_entity.pdbx_description
1 polymer ?
#
loop_
_entity_poly.entity_id
_entity_poly.type
_entity_poly.pdbx_seq_one_letter_code
_entity_poly.pdbx_strand_id
1 'polypeptide(L)'
;MKLSLCQQVDFVACRKDTQNVWDKRSVTRDVQRYTNNSNLNCVLLSELEQQIKFQIPNNLPPTSAKENDLINFSYFFRIEIEQNFDIILPIVIGSFRTFL
;
A
#
# COMPACT_ATOMS: atom_id res chain seq x y z
N MET A 1 -3.97 6.79 -16.12
CA MET A 1 -3.18 6.43 -14.93
C MET A 1 -4.10 6.36 -13.73
N LYS A 2 -3.96 5.32 -12.89
CA LYS A 2 -4.64 5.23 -11.59
C LYS A 2 -3.59 5.10 -10.50
N LEU A 3 -3.80 5.76 -9.38
CA LEU A 3 -2.94 5.67 -8.20
C LEU A 3 -3.77 5.14 -7.04
N SER A 4 -3.37 4.02 -6.45
CA SER A 4 -4.03 3.41 -5.30
C SER A 4 -3.05 3.33 -4.12
N LEU A 5 -3.51 3.64 -2.91
CA LEU A 5 -2.83 3.23 -1.69
C LEU A 5 -3.40 1.86 -1.30
N CYS A 6 -2.54 0.86 -1.31
CA CYS A 6 -2.89 -0.50 -0.98
C CYS A 6 -2.36 -0.85 0.42
N GLN A 7 -3.13 -1.68 1.13
CA GLN A 7 -2.68 -2.37 2.32
C GLN A 7 -2.60 -3.85 2.00
N GLN A 8 -1.47 -4.47 2.32
CA GLN A 8 -1.31 -5.90 2.30
C GLN A 8 -1.23 -6.42 3.73
N VAL A 9 -2.14 -7.34 4.04
CA VAL A 9 -2.19 -8.05 5.32
C VAL A 9 -1.66 -9.45 5.09
N ASP A 10 -0.53 -9.75 5.72
CA ASP A 10 0.10 -11.06 5.69
C ASP A 10 -0.27 -11.82 6.95
N PHE A 11 -0.89 -12.98 6.80
CA PHE A 11 -1.14 -13.94 7.86
C PHE A 11 -0.07 -15.02 7.81
N VAL A 12 0.64 -15.22 8.91
CA VAL A 12 1.75 -16.17 9.01
C VAL A 12 1.38 -17.20 10.09
N ALA A 13 1.39 -18.48 9.74
CA ALA A 13 1.19 -19.56 10.69
C ALA A 13 2.55 -20.17 11.08
N CYS A 14 2.95 -19.98 12.33
CA CYS A 14 4.17 -20.55 12.91
C CYS A 14 3.84 -21.58 13.99
N ARG A 15 4.56 -22.71 13.98
CA ARG A 15 4.49 -23.71 15.05
C ARG A 15 5.37 -23.24 16.22
N LYS A 16 4.82 -23.22 17.44
CA LYS A 16 5.50 -22.73 18.66
C LYS A 16 6.82 -23.46 18.96
N ASP A 17 6.97 -24.66 18.43
CA ASP A 17 8.01 -25.63 18.72
C ASP A 17 9.17 -25.64 17.70
N THR A 18 9.04 -25.05 16.51
CA THR A 18 10.08 -25.18 15.46
C THR A 18 10.51 -23.91 14.74
N GLN A 19 9.94 -22.72 15.03
CA GLN A 19 10.21 -21.46 14.30
C GLN A 19 10.06 -21.51 12.76
N ASN A 20 9.77 -22.67 12.18
CA ASN A 20 9.49 -22.81 10.76
C ASN A 20 8.10 -22.24 10.47
N VAL A 21 8.02 -21.41 9.44
CA VAL A 21 6.77 -20.91 8.86
C VAL A 21 6.12 -22.05 8.07
N TRP A 22 4.87 -22.37 8.39
CA TRP A 22 4.13 -23.46 7.73
C TRP A 22 3.21 -22.97 6.63
N ASP A 23 2.55 -21.82 6.84
CA ASP A 23 1.68 -21.21 5.86
C ASP A 23 1.84 -19.68 5.92
N LYS A 24 1.81 -19.04 4.75
CA LYS A 24 1.75 -17.59 4.62
C LYS A 24 0.68 -17.26 3.61
N ARG A 25 -0.31 -16.47 4.03
CA ARG A 25 -1.36 -15.95 3.15
C ARG A 25 -1.33 -14.45 3.15
N SER A 26 -1.52 -13.85 1.99
CA SER A 26 -1.51 -12.39 1.83
C SER A 26 -2.83 -11.96 1.21
N VAL A 27 -3.42 -10.91 1.78
CA VAL A 27 -4.61 -10.26 1.23
C VAL A 27 -4.28 -8.80 0.99
N THR A 28 -4.41 -8.37 -0.26
CA THR A 28 -4.22 -6.98 -0.66
C THR A 28 -5.57 -6.32 -0.85
N ARG A 29 -5.75 -5.15 -0.25
CA ARG A 29 -6.92 -4.30 -0.44
C ARG A 29 -6.52 -2.87 -0.81
N ASP A 30 -7.32 -2.26 -1.67
CA ASP A 30 -7.21 -0.83 -1.96
C ASP A 30 -7.87 -0.04 -0.82
N VAL A 31 -7.07 0.77 -0.14
CA VAL A 31 -7.52 1.59 0.99
C VAL A 31 -8.06 2.92 0.49
N GLN A 32 -7.41 3.48 -0.53
CA GLN A 32 -7.79 4.75 -1.14
C GLN A 32 -7.38 4.70 -2.62
N ARG A 33 -8.20 5.27 -3.49
CA ARG A 33 -7.92 5.34 -4.93
C ARG A 33 -8.04 6.78 -5.42
N TYR A 34 -7.08 7.17 -6.24
CA TYR A 34 -7.10 8.37 -7.04
C TYR A 34 -7.28 7.96 -8.52
N THR A 35 -8.36 8.44 -9.12
CA THR A 35 -8.61 8.32 -10.56
C THR A 35 -8.61 9.71 -11.15
N ASN A 36 -7.76 9.94 -12.15
CA ASN A 36 -7.86 11.19 -12.90
C ASN A 36 -9.08 11.11 -13.83
N ASN A 37 -10.09 11.95 -13.59
CA ASN A 37 -11.30 12.01 -14.41
C ASN A 37 -11.13 12.91 -15.65
N SER A 38 -9.98 13.54 -15.83
CA SER A 38 -9.76 14.37 -17.01
C SER A 38 -9.40 13.51 -18.22
N ASN A 39 -10.25 13.57 -19.25
CA ASN A 39 -9.94 13.21 -20.63
C ASN A 39 -8.82 14.11 -21.17
N LEU A 40 -7.59 13.97 -20.65
CA LEU A 40 -6.44 14.69 -21.15
C LEU A 40 -6.00 14.03 -22.45
N ASN A 41 -6.56 14.50 -23.56
CA ASN A 41 -5.95 14.44 -24.88
C ASN A 41 -4.64 15.26 -24.84
N CYS A 42 -3.61 14.76 -24.16
CA CYS A 42 -2.29 15.38 -24.13
C CYS A 42 -1.48 14.89 -25.31
N VAL A 43 -1.84 15.39 -26.49
CA VAL A 43 -0.93 15.50 -27.63
C VAL A 43 -0.10 16.75 -27.37
N LEU A 44 1.23 16.63 -27.37
CA LEU A 44 2.22 17.66 -27.03
C LEU A 44 2.26 18.08 -25.56
N LEU A 45 3.22 17.55 -24.80
CA LEU A 45 4.18 18.27 -23.95
C LEU A 45 4.94 17.20 -23.15
N SER A 46 6.26 17.13 -23.35
CA SER A 46 7.13 16.06 -22.83
C SER A 46 7.32 16.08 -21.32
N GLU A 47 6.76 17.05 -20.60
CA GLU A 47 6.92 17.20 -19.14
C GLU A 47 5.62 17.75 -18.54
N LEU A 48 4.58 16.91 -18.46
CA LEU A 48 3.40 17.24 -17.68
C LEU A 48 3.62 16.78 -16.23
N GLU A 49 4.08 17.68 -15.37
CA GLU A 49 4.12 17.41 -13.93
C GLU A 49 2.71 17.55 -13.34
N GLN A 50 2.16 16.45 -12.83
CA GLN A 50 0.87 16.44 -12.15
C GLN A 50 1.08 16.27 -10.64
N GLN A 51 0.75 17.31 -9.86
CA GLN A 51 0.71 17.19 -8.41
C GLN A 51 -0.56 16.45 -7.97
N ILE A 52 -0.39 15.36 -7.23
CA ILE A 52 -1.50 14.57 -6.69
C ILE A 52 -1.56 14.79 -5.18
N LYS A 53 -2.66 15.37 -4.70
CA LYS A 53 -2.97 15.43 -3.27
C LYS A 53 -3.69 14.15 -2.88
N PHE A 54 -3.00 13.28 -2.15
CA PHE A 54 -3.54 11.99 -1.73
C PHE A 54 -3.82 12.03 -0.22
N GLN A 55 -5.09 11.95 0.16
CA GLN A 55 -5.48 11.89 1.57
C GLN A 55 -5.28 10.46 2.10
N ILE A 56 -4.46 10.33 3.14
CA ILE A 56 -4.27 9.06 3.83
C ILE A 56 -5.46 8.85 4.77
N PRO A 57 -6.16 7.71 4.70
CA PRO A 57 -7.26 7.41 5.61
C PRO A 57 -6.83 7.41 7.07
N ASN A 58 -7.70 7.93 7.94
CA ASN A 58 -7.47 7.88 9.38
C ASN A 58 -7.56 6.43 9.88
N ASN A 59 -6.89 6.13 10.99
CA ASN A 59 -6.93 4.84 11.68
C ASN A 59 -6.34 3.65 10.91
N LEU A 60 -5.38 3.89 10.01
CA LEU A 60 -4.57 2.80 9.48
C LEU A 60 -3.64 2.26 10.58
N PRO A 61 -3.60 0.93 10.79
CA PRO A 61 -2.64 0.36 11.72
C PRO A 61 -1.22 0.69 11.24
N PRO A 62 -0.26 0.90 12.15
CA PRO A 62 1.12 1.14 11.75
C PRO A 62 1.66 -0.06 10.95
N THR A 63 2.63 0.20 10.09
CA THR A 63 3.39 -0.86 9.43
C THR A 63 4.05 -1.71 10.51
N SER A 64 3.64 -2.97 10.62
CA SER A 64 4.22 -3.91 11.56
C SER A 64 5.35 -4.68 10.89
N ALA A 65 6.58 -4.45 11.36
CA ALA A 65 7.74 -5.19 10.89
C ALA A 65 7.95 -6.50 11.66
N LYS A 66 7.50 -6.58 12.94
CA LYS A 66 7.78 -7.67 13.89
C LYS A 66 6.79 -7.82 15.07
N GLU A 67 5.63 -7.17 15.06
CA GLU A 67 4.68 -7.27 16.19
C GLU A 67 3.79 -8.51 16.03
N ASN A 68 4.04 -9.53 16.85
CA ASN A 68 3.26 -10.76 17.01
C ASN A 68 3.27 -11.79 15.86
N ASP A 69 4.22 -11.75 14.92
CA ASP A 69 4.61 -12.77 13.90
C ASP A 69 3.51 -13.54 13.14
N LEU A 70 2.23 -13.24 13.38
CA LEU A 70 1.07 -13.95 12.86
C LEU A 70 0.28 -13.07 11.91
N ILE A 71 0.31 -11.74 12.09
CA ILE A 71 -0.36 -10.76 11.23
C ILE A 71 0.57 -9.57 11.00
N ASN A 72 0.96 -9.34 9.75
CA ASN A 72 1.76 -8.18 9.37
C ASN A 72 0.97 -7.23 8.46
N PHE A 73 1.01 -5.94 8.77
CA PHE A 73 0.43 -4.87 7.95
C PHE A 73 1.53 -4.17 7.18
N SER A 74 1.41 -4.15 5.85
CA SER A 74 2.32 -3.43 4.96
C SER A 74 1.52 -2.57 3.98
N TYR A 75 2.17 -1.52 3.46
CA TYR A 75 1.52 -0.54 2.61
C TYR A 75 2.39 -0.20 1.41
N PHE A 76 1.74 0.07 0.29
CA PHE A 76 2.41 0.55 -0.92
C PHE A 76 1.46 1.38 -1.76
N PHE A 77 2.03 2.33 -2.51
CA PHE A 77 1.33 2.93 -3.62
C PHE A 77 1.44 2.01 -4.85
N ARG A 78 0.32 1.76 -5.51
CA ARG A 78 0.24 1.11 -6.81
C ARG A 78 -0.13 2.15 -7.85
N ILE A 79 0.75 2.38 -8.82
CA ILE A 79 0.51 3.26 -9.96
C ILE A 79 0.28 2.36 -11.17
N GLU A 80 -0.96 2.30 -11.65
CA GLU A 80 -1.32 1.56 -12.87
C GLU A 80 -1.01 2.45 -14.08
N ILE A 81 0.00 2.05 -14.85
CA ILE A 81 0.46 2.70 -16.08
C ILE A 81 0.12 1.78 -17.25
N GLU A 82 -0.86 2.21 -18.05
CA GLU A 82 -1.35 1.46 -19.20
C GLU A 82 -1.77 0.01 -18.85
N GLN A 83 -1.95 -0.87 -19.84
CA GLN A 83 -2.69 -2.11 -19.63
C GLN A 83 -1.90 -3.21 -18.90
N ASN A 84 -0.57 -3.12 -18.76
CA ASN A 84 0.26 -4.22 -18.23
C ASN A 84 1.47 -3.79 -17.37
N PHE A 85 1.57 -2.52 -16.96
CA PHE A 85 2.72 -2.06 -16.17
C PHE A 85 2.29 -1.33 -14.91
N ASP A 86 2.61 -1.93 -13.77
CA ASP A 86 2.35 -1.32 -12.47
C ASP A 86 3.66 -0.93 -11.81
N ILE A 87 3.73 0.29 -11.27
CA ILE A 87 4.79 0.69 -10.34
C ILE A 87 4.28 0.49 -8.92
N ILE A 88 5.05 -0.26 -8.13
CA ILE A 88 4.81 -0.48 -6.70
C ILE A 88 5.84 0.29 -5.89
N LEU A 89 5.39 1.24 -5.08
CA LEU A 89 6.22 2.03 -4.19
C LEU A 89 5.89 1.70 -2.73
N PRO A 90 6.71 0.92 -2.02
CA PRO A 90 6.47 0.59 -0.62
C PRO A 90 6.59 1.84 0.26
N ILE A 91 5.74 1.92 1.28
CA ILE A 91 5.77 3.02 2.26
C ILE A 91 5.66 2.49 3.69
N VAL A 92 6.15 3.29 4.62
CA VAL A 92 6.05 3.01 6.06
C VAL A 92 5.03 3.97 6.66
N ILE A 93 3.99 3.43 7.28
CA ILE A 93 3.04 4.19 8.08
C ILE A 93 3.44 4.01 9.55
N GLY A 94 3.93 5.07 10.17
CA GLY A 94 4.24 5.07 11.60
C GLY A 94 3.01 5.40 12.45
N SER A 95 3.06 5.02 13.72
CA SER A 95 2.19 5.59 14.76
C SER A 95 3.05 6.37 15.76
N PHE A 96 2.52 7.47 16.28
CA PHE A 96 3.10 8.17 17.41
C PHE A 96 2.26 7.86 18.64
N ARG A 97 2.92 7.56 19.77
CA ARG A 97 2.22 7.48 21.05
C ARG A 97 1.80 8.89 21.44
N THR A 98 0.50 9.14 21.49
CA THR A 98 -0.05 10.31 22.16
C THR A 98 -0.15 10.00 23.64
N PHE A 99 0.67 10.64 24.47
CA PHE A 99 0.47 10.65 25.92
C PHE A 99 -0.77 11.50 26.20
N LEU A 100 -1.82 10.87 26.75
CA LEU A 100 -2.98 11.54 27.31
C LEU A 100 -2.71 11.90 28.77
#